data_AF-A0A351X7T2-F1
#
_entry.id   AF-A0A351X7T2-F1
#
_cell.length_a   1.000
_cell.length_b   1.000
_cell.length_c   1.000
_cell.angle_alpha   90.00
_cell.angle_beta   90.00
_cell.angle_gamma   90.00
#
_symmetry.space_group_name_H-M   'P 1'
#
loop_
_entity.id
_entity.type
_entity.pdbx_description
1 polymer ?
#
loop_
_entity_poly.entity_id
_entity_poly.type
_entity_poly.pdbx_seq_one_letter_code
_entity_poly.pdbx_strand_id
1 'polypeptide(L)'
;MLETISEFAKILSFAFRLFGNMFAGFVLMALISAMIPIFVPSMISMFEFFIGLIQAFVFGMLTMVFMAQATQGHGGGEEHH
;
A
#
# COMPACT_ATOMS: atom_id res chain seq x y z
N MET A 1 13.86 -0.52 18.89
CA MET A 1 14.04 -1.71 18.04
C MET A 1 12.71 -2.33 17.63
N LEU A 2 11.82 -2.66 18.58
CA LEU A 2 10.48 -3.20 18.26
C LEU A 2 9.56 -2.18 17.57
N GLU A 3 9.69 -0.89 17.88
CA GLU A 3 8.88 0.18 17.30
C GLU A 3 9.13 0.35 15.79
N THR A 4 10.40 0.41 15.38
CA THR A 4 10.80 0.49 13.97
C THR A 4 10.32 -0.72 13.16
N ILE A 5 10.41 -1.94 13.72
CA ILE A 5 9.90 -3.16 13.07
C ILE A 5 8.37 -3.13 12.96
N SER A 6 7.67 -2.62 13.99
CA SER A 6 6.22 -2.48 13.98
C SER A 6 5.74 -1.47 12.92
N GLU A 7 6.42 -0.34 12.77
CA GLU A 7 6.15 0.65 11.73
C GLU A 7 6.42 0.08 10.32
N PHE A 8 7.52 -0.65 10.14
CA PHE A 8 7.84 -1.31 8.88
C PHE A 8 6.81 -2.39 8.52
N ALA A 9 6.35 -3.18 9.51
CA ALA A 9 5.32 -4.19 9.32
C ALA A 9 3.95 -3.59 8.95
N LYS A 10 3.62 -2.39 9.48
CA LYS A 10 2.44 -1.62 9.06
C LYS A 10 2.53 -1.24 7.58
N ILE A 11 3.64 -0.66 7.16
CA ILE A 11 3.91 -0.27 5.76
C ILE A 11 3.77 -1.49 4.83
N LEU A 12 4.36 -2.62 5.20
CA LEU A 12 4.26 -3.87 4.45
C LEU A 12 2.82 -4.41 4.39
N SER A 13 2.06 -4.33 5.48
CA SER A 13 0.63 -4.68 5.48
C SER A 13 -0.20 -3.80 4.54
N PHE A 14 0.09 -2.49 4.46
CA PHE A 14 -0.57 -1.59 3.51
C PHE A 14 -0.22 -1.94 2.05
N ALA A 15 1.05 -2.27 1.77
CA ALA A 15 1.52 -2.68 0.45
C ALA A 15 0.90 -4.01 -0.01
N PHE A 16 0.81 -5.01 0.87
CA PHE A 16 0.18 -6.30 0.55
C PHE A 16 -1.32 -6.13 0.24
N ARG A 17 -1.98 -5.19 0.89
CA ARG A 17 -3.40 -4.86 0.63
C ARG A 17 -3.58 -4.15 -0.71
N LEU A 18 -2.68 -3.23 -1.08
CA LEU A 18 -2.68 -2.60 -2.41
C LEU A 18 -2.38 -3.62 -3.52
N PHE A 19 -1.35 -4.44 -3.31
CA PHE A 19 -0.96 -5.52 -4.22
C PHE A 19 -2.11 -6.51 -4.43
N GLY A 20 -2.77 -6.93 -3.36
CA GLY A 20 -3.95 -7.76 -3.41
C GLY A 20 -5.09 -7.15 -4.23
N ASN A 21 -5.38 -5.84 -4.07
CA ASN A 21 -6.45 -5.18 -4.81
C ASN A 21 -6.15 -5.07 -6.32
N MET A 22 -4.90 -4.73 -6.67
CA MET A 22 -4.47 -4.60 -8.07
C MET A 22 -4.35 -5.97 -8.76
N PHE A 23 -3.85 -6.98 -8.03
CA PHE A 23 -3.74 -8.35 -8.51
C PHE A 23 -5.10 -9.01 -8.64
N ALA A 24 -5.99 -8.84 -7.65
CA ALA A 24 -7.36 -9.33 -7.71
C ALA A 24 -8.12 -8.70 -8.86
N GLY A 25 -8.01 -7.38 -9.09
CA GLY A 25 -8.64 -6.72 -10.24
C GLY A 25 -8.15 -7.29 -11.58
N PHE A 26 -6.85 -7.50 -11.74
CA PHE A 26 -6.27 -8.06 -12.97
C PHE A 26 -6.63 -9.55 -13.17
N VAL A 27 -6.51 -10.36 -12.13
CA VAL A 27 -6.88 -11.78 -12.15
C VAL A 27 -8.38 -11.96 -12.35
N LEU A 28 -9.21 -11.18 -11.66
CA LEU A 28 -10.66 -11.21 -11.82
C LEU A 28 -11.03 -10.88 -13.26
N MET A 29 -10.42 -9.84 -13.87
CA MET A 29 -10.64 -9.47 -15.26
C MET A 29 -10.21 -10.56 -16.25
N ALA A 30 -9.07 -11.21 -16.00
CA ALA A 30 -8.61 -12.34 -16.80
C ALA A 30 -9.55 -13.57 -16.67
N LEU A 31 -10.08 -13.84 -15.48
CA LEU A 31 -10.98 -14.96 -15.21
C LEU A 31 -12.39 -14.73 -15.79
N ILE A 32 -12.98 -13.54 -15.64
CA ILE A 32 -14.31 -13.23 -16.20
C ILE A 32 -14.30 -13.17 -17.72
N SER A 33 -13.21 -12.71 -18.34
CA SER A 33 -13.02 -12.79 -19.80
C SER A 33 -13.06 -14.22 -20.33
N ALA A 34 -12.81 -15.23 -19.48
CA ALA A 34 -12.78 -16.62 -19.86
C ALA A 34 -14.10 -17.39 -19.57
N MET A 35 -15.04 -16.84 -18.78
CA MET A 35 -16.15 -17.66 -18.23
C MET A 35 -17.54 -17.00 -18.05
N ILE A 36 -17.72 -15.66 -17.95
CA ILE A 36 -19.05 -15.09 -17.58
C ILE A 36 -19.34 -13.66 -18.12
N PRO A 37 -20.62 -13.21 -18.23
CA PRO A 37 -21.01 -11.89 -18.73
C PRO A 37 -20.45 -10.70 -17.91
N ILE A 38 -19.90 -9.74 -18.65
CA ILE A 38 -19.01 -8.63 -18.24
C ILE A 38 -19.65 -7.52 -17.36
N PHE A 39 -20.97 -7.53 -17.14
CA PHE A 39 -21.69 -6.30 -16.77
C PHE A 39 -21.61 -5.89 -15.28
N VAL A 40 -21.58 -6.85 -14.35
CA VAL A 40 -21.48 -6.57 -12.90
C VAL A 40 -20.08 -6.10 -12.45
N PRO A 41 -18.97 -6.72 -12.90
CA PRO A 41 -17.63 -6.35 -12.44
C PRO A 41 -17.13 -4.98 -12.96
N SER A 42 -17.66 -4.48 -14.08
CA SER A 42 -17.15 -3.25 -14.71
C SER A 42 -17.35 -1.98 -13.86
N MET A 43 -18.50 -1.82 -13.19
CA MET A 43 -18.78 -0.65 -12.35
C MET A 43 -18.04 -0.70 -11.01
N ILE A 44 -17.85 -1.89 -10.45
CA ILE A 44 -17.10 -2.08 -9.20
C ILE A 44 -15.58 -1.92 -9.43
N SER A 45 -15.06 -2.33 -10.59
CA SER A 45 -13.64 -2.17 -10.95
C SER A 45 -13.15 -0.73 -10.88
N MET A 46 -13.99 0.23 -11.30
CA MET A 46 -13.63 1.66 -11.22
C MET A 46 -13.59 2.16 -9.77
N PHE A 47 -14.51 1.71 -8.91
CA PHE A 47 -14.51 2.02 -7.48
C PHE A 47 -13.34 1.38 -6.73
N GLU A 48 -13.01 0.11 -7.04
CA GLU A 48 -11.83 -0.57 -6.49
C GLU A 48 -10.51 0.09 -6.90
N PHE A 49 -10.41 0.53 -8.15
CA PHE A 49 -9.24 1.27 -8.62
C PHE A 49 -9.05 2.58 -7.85
N PHE A 50 -10.14 3.30 -7.57
CA PHE A 50 -10.12 4.52 -6.77
C PHE A 50 -9.63 4.28 -5.33
N ILE A 51 -10.10 3.20 -4.69
CA ILE A 51 -9.66 2.79 -3.35
C ILE A 51 -8.18 2.39 -3.37
N GLY A 52 -7.72 1.70 -4.43
CA GLY A 52 -6.29 1.41 -4.63
C GLY A 52 -5.44 2.67 -4.74
N LEU A 53 -5.94 3.71 -5.41
CA LEU A 53 -5.27 5.01 -5.53
C LEU A 53 -5.09 5.68 -4.16
N ILE A 54 -6.12 5.68 -3.33
CA ILE A 54 -6.07 6.19 -1.95
C ILE A 54 -5.04 5.39 -1.12
N GLN A 55 -5.04 4.07 -1.26
CA GLN A 55 -4.12 3.20 -0.54
C GLN A 55 -2.65 3.45 -0.93
N ALA A 56 -2.36 3.70 -2.21
CA ALA A 56 -1.03 4.08 -2.69
C ALA A 56 -0.59 5.46 -2.17
N PHE A 57 -1.52 6.42 -2.09
CA PHE A 57 -1.25 7.74 -1.54
C PHE A 57 -0.89 7.67 -0.03
N VAL A 58 -1.65 6.90 0.75
CA VAL A 58 -1.39 6.67 2.17
C VAL A 58 -0.04 5.96 2.38
N PHE A 59 0.30 5.00 1.53
CA PHE A 59 1.61 4.33 1.56
C PHE A 59 2.77 5.30 1.30
N GLY A 60 2.61 6.21 0.33
CA GLY A 60 3.59 7.26 0.05
C GLY A 60 3.78 8.21 1.24
N MET A 61 2.70 8.61 1.90
CA MET A 61 2.78 9.41 3.13
C MET A 61 3.51 8.68 4.26
N LEU A 62 3.19 7.40 4.50
CA LEU A 62 3.88 6.59 5.51
C LEU A 62 5.36 6.40 5.17
N THR A 63 5.71 6.23 3.89
CA THR A 63 7.11 6.14 3.44
C THR A 63 7.86 7.44 3.69
N MET A 64 7.25 8.60 3.42
CA MET A 64 7.86 9.90 3.69
C MET A 64 8.06 10.12 5.20
N VAL A 65 7.06 9.78 6.01
CA VAL A 65 7.16 9.82 7.48
C VAL A 65 8.24 8.86 7.97
N PHE A 66 8.29 7.64 7.45
CA PHE A 66 9.31 6.66 7.81
C PHE A 66 10.73 7.15 7.44
N MET A 67 10.91 7.72 6.26
CA MET A 67 12.19 8.31 5.85
C MET A 67 12.58 9.44 6.80
N ALA A 68 11.64 10.32 7.17
CA ALA A 68 11.86 11.39 8.13
C ALA A 68 12.21 10.84 9.54
N GLN A 69 11.52 9.80 10.00
CA GLN A 69 11.81 9.13 11.28
C GLN A 69 13.15 8.38 11.26
N ALA A 70 13.52 7.76 10.14
CA ALA A 70 14.80 7.09 9.97
C ALA A 70 15.95 8.11 9.92
N THR A 71 15.74 9.26 9.28
CA THR A 71 16.70 10.38 9.28
C THR A 71 16.82 11.01 10.67
N GLN A 72 15.72 11.17 11.42
CA GLN A 72 15.77 11.63 12.82
C GLN A 72 16.40 10.57 13.75
N GLY A 73 16.16 9.29 13.48
CA GLY A 73 16.77 8.16 14.19
C GLY A 73 18.27 7.98 13.97
N HIS A 74 18.85 8.64 12.96
CA HIS A 74 20.29 8.71 12.74
C HIS A 74 20.93 10.04 13.22
N GLY A 75 20.17 10.87 13.96
CA GLY A 75 20.69 12.05 14.66
C GLY A 75 21.08 11.80 16.13
N GLY A 76 21.12 10.54 16.57
CA GLY A 76 21.53 10.13 17.91
C GLY A 76 22.98 9.65 17.94
N GLY A 77 23.93 10.55 17.74
CA GLY A 77 25.35 10.24 17.78
C GLY A 77 26.22 11.49 17.86
N GLU A 78 26.27 12.06 19.06
CA GLU A 78 27.37 12.89 19.58
C GLU A 78 27.53 14.31 19.02
N GLU A 79 27.24 15.33 19.84
CA GLU A 79 28.21 16.36 20.28
C GLU A 79 27.50 17.45 21.13
N HIS A 80 27.70 17.36 22.44
CA HIS A 80 28.17 18.48 23.30
C HIS A 80 27.36 19.81 23.33
N HIS A 81 26.27 19.85 24.10
CA HIS A 81 26.10 20.70 25.30
C HIS A 81 24.81 20.39 26.05
#